data_AF-A0A6F8YRN0-F1
#
_entry.id   AF-A0A6F8YRN0-F1
#
_cell.length_a   1.000
_cell.length_b   1.000
_cell.length_c   1.000
_cell.angle_alpha   90.00
_cell.angle_beta   90.00
_cell.angle_gamma   90.00
#
_symmetry.space_group_name_H-M   'P 1'
#
loop_
_entity.id
_entity.type
_entity.pdbx_description
1 polymer ?
#
loop_
_entity_poly.entity_id
_entity_poly.type
_entity_poly.pdbx_seq_one_letter_code
_entity_poly.pdbx_strand_id
1 'polypeptide(L)'
;MSAVARLVRGTVPELRMPYPIVGTLPAVYQEDPFTVRFTAGLDDVLAVIVATLDDIDAYVDPVLAPEDFLDWLAGWTGVTLDERWPVELRRALVAAAVVNYRGRGTLAALRAQLELVTGPGQIELSDNGGVAVSTTPAPTCPGPAPPRSSCG
;
A
#
# COMPACT_ATOMS: atom_id res chain seq x y z
N MET A 1 -16.42 5.23 25.43
CA MET A 1 -16.15 3.81 25.09
C MET A 1 -16.51 3.60 23.62
N SER A 2 -15.69 4.17 22.72
CA SER A 2 -15.88 4.01 21.27
C SER A 2 -15.40 2.62 20.90
N ALA A 3 -16.32 1.76 20.46
CA ALA A 3 -15.96 0.51 19.83
C ALA A 3 -15.33 0.87 18.48
N VAL A 4 -13.99 0.91 18.45
CA VAL A 4 -13.25 0.69 17.21
C VAL A 4 -13.68 -0.71 16.78
N ALA A 5 -14.69 -0.78 15.90
CA ALA A 5 -15.05 -2.00 15.23
C ALA A 5 -13.76 -2.47 14.57
N ARG A 6 -13.15 -3.51 15.14
CA ARG A 6 -12.03 -4.20 14.52
C ARG A 6 -12.54 -4.56 13.14
N LEU A 7 -11.94 -4.00 12.09
CA LEU A 7 -12.19 -4.39 10.70
C LEU A 7 -11.76 -5.86 10.61
N VAL A 8 -12.69 -6.74 10.91
CA VAL A 8 -12.49 -8.18 10.86
C VAL A 8 -13.11 -8.61 9.54
N ARG A 9 -12.25 -9.04 8.62
CA ARG A 9 -12.68 -9.87 7.50
C ARG A 9 -13.42 -11.07 8.08
N GLY A 10 -14.70 -11.15 7.81
CA GLY A 10 -15.62 -12.09 8.43
C GLY A 10 -16.68 -12.57 7.44
N THR A 11 -17.61 -13.39 7.92
CA THR A 11 -18.70 -13.90 7.09
C THR A 11 -19.55 -12.76 6.54
N VAL A 12 -19.81 -12.80 5.24
CA VAL A 12 -20.67 -11.85 4.55
C VAL A 12 -22.02 -12.53 4.34
N PRO A 13 -23.13 -11.96 4.84
CA PRO A 13 -24.46 -12.51 4.59
C PRO A 13 -24.70 -12.67 3.09
N GLU A 14 -25.29 -13.80 2.70
CA GLU A 14 -25.67 -14.11 1.31
C GLU A 14 -24.51 -14.40 0.34
N LEU A 15 -23.25 -14.31 0.79
CA LEU A 15 -22.12 -14.70 -0.04
C LEU A 15 -22.13 -16.22 -0.25
N ARG A 16 -22.27 -16.65 -1.52
CA ARG A 16 -22.34 -18.06 -1.88
C ARG A 16 -20.99 -18.55 -2.37
N MET A 17 -20.61 -19.75 -1.94
CA MET A 17 -19.45 -20.45 -2.46
C MET A 17 -19.63 -20.75 -3.96
N PRO A 18 -18.74 -20.27 -4.85
CA PRO A 18 -18.85 -20.54 -6.30
C PRO A 18 -18.66 -22.02 -6.65
N TYR A 19 -17.89 -22.73 -5.82
CA TYR A 19 -17.58 -24.16 -5.99
C TYR A 19 -17.97 -24.95 -4.73
N PRO A 20 -19.27 -25.27 -4.52
CA PRO A 20 -19.73 -25.94 -3.31
C PRO A 20 -19.06 -27.29 -3.11
N ILE A 21 -18.60 -27.58 -1.88
CA ILE A 21 -17.87 -28.82 -1.55
C ILE A 21 -18.70 -30.05 -1.92
N VAL A 22 -20.01 -30.04 -1.67
CA VAL A 22 -20.88 -31.19 -1.90
C VAL A 22 -20.77 -31.73 -3.33
N GLY A 23 -20.64 -30.85 -4.34
CA GLY A 23 -20.53 -31.24 -5.74
C GLY A 23 -19.21 -31.95 -6.09
N THR A 24 -18.21 -31.88 -5.21
CA THR A 24 -16.90 -32.52 -5.39
C THR A 24 -16.81 -33.92 -4.76
N LEU A 25 -17.81 -34.30 -3.95
CA LEU A 25 -17.84 -35.58 -3.25
C LEU A 25 -18.44 -36.70 -4.13
N PRO A 26 -18.13 -37.97 -3.88
CA PRO A 26 -18.83 -39.10 -4.51
C PRO A 26 -20.35 -39.07 -4.27
N ALA A 27 -21.13 -39.63 -5.21
CA ALA A 27 -22.59 -39.57 -5.19
C ALA A 27 -23.24 -40.03 -3.86
N VAL A 28 -22.71 -41.08 -3.23
CA VAL A 28 -23.21 -41.59 -1.93
C VAL A 28 -23.23 -40.52 -0.82
N TYR A 29 -22.33 -39.54 -0.87
CA TYR A 29 -22.27 -38.44 0.10
C TYR A 29 -23.11 -37.24 -0.31
N GLN A 30 -23.41 -37.07 -1.60
CA GLN A 30 -24.27 -36.01 -2.10
C GLN A 30 -25.75 -36.26 -1.75
N GLU A 31 -26.12 -37.54 -1.64
CA GLU A 31 -27.48 -37.96 -1.30
C GLU A 31 -27.76 -37.99 0.21
N ASP A 32 -26.72 -37.96 1.05
CA ASP A 32 -26.84 -37.97 2.51
C ASP A 32 -27.21 -36.57 3.06
N PRO A 33 -28.39 -36.38 3.67
CA PRO A 33 -28.84 -35.07 4.15
C PRO A 33 -27.95 -34.45 5.23
N PHE A 34 -27.26 -35.28 6.03
CA PHE A 34 -26.31 -34.80 7.02
C PHE A 34 -25.09 -34.18 6.34
N THR A 35 -24.47 -34.91 5.40
CA THR A 35 -23.28 -34.47 4.68
C THR A 35 -23.56 -33.18 3.91
N VAL A 36 -24.68 -33.10 3.20
CA VAL A 36 -25.11 -31.88 2.48
C VAL A 36 -25.16 -30.66 3.41
N ARG A 37 -25.80 -30.80 4.58
CA ARG A 37 -25.92 -29.70 5.55
C ARG A 37 -24.59 -29.36 6.21
N PHE A 38 -23.77 -30.37 6.48
CA PHE A 38 -22.44 -30.18 7.07
C PHE A 38 -21.52 -29.42 6.12
N THR A 39 -21.46 -29.81 4.85
CA THR A 39 -20.64 -29.13 3.84
C THR A 39 -21.13 -27.72 3.55
N ALA A 40 -22.45 -27.48 3.58
CA ALA A 40 -23.00 -26.13 3.39
C ALA A 40 -22.48 -25.13 4.44
N GLY A 41 -22.34 -25.55 5.71
CA GLY A 41 -21.75 -24.69 6.75
C GLY A 41 -20.25 -24.42 6.53
N LEU A 42 -19.53 -25.35 5.89
CA LEU A 42 -18.14 -25.13 5.49
C LEU A 42 -18.04 -24.21 4.28
N ASP A 43 -18.96 -24.35 3.33
CA ASP A 43 -19.08 -23.48 2.14
C ASP A 43 -19.26 -22.02 2.56
N ASP A 44 -20.06 -21.73 3.59
CA ASP A 44 -20.25 -20.37 4.13
C ASP A 44 -18.94 -19.74 4.65
N VAL A 45 -18.06 -20.55 5.25
CA VAL A 45 -16.76 -20.09 5.77
C VAL A 45 -15.75 -19.91 4.62
N LEU A 46 -15.69 -20.88 3.70
CA LEU A 46 -14.76 -20.85 2.57
C LEU A 46 -15.10 -19.77 1.54
N ALA A 47 -16.39 -19.45 1.36
CA ALA A 47 -16.83 -18.45 0.39
C ALA A 47 -16.12 -17.11 0.58
N VAL A 48 -15.91 -16.68 1.83
CA VAL A 48 -15.18 -15.44 2.14
C VAL A 48 -13.73 -15.50 1.71
N ILE A 49 -13.08 -16.66 1.91
CA ILE A 49 -11.67 -16.86 1.54
C ILE A 49 -11.52 -16.80 0.02
N VAL A 50 -12.38 -17.52 -0.71
CA VAL A 50 -12.36 -17.50 -2.18
C VAL A 50 -12.64 -16.11 -2.71
N ALA A 51 -13.66 -15.42 -2.21
CA ALA A 51 -13.96 -14.04 -2.61
C ALA A 51 -12.78 -13.08 -2.32
N THR A 52 -12.09 -13.26 -1.20
CA THR A 52 -10.89 -12.46 -0.88
C THR A 52 -9.73 -12.74 -1.84
N LEU A 53 -9.57 -13.99 -2.26
CA LEU A 53 -8.53 -14.38 -3.21
C LEU A 53 -8.84 -13.87 -4.62
N ASP A 54 -10.11 -13.93 -5.04
CA ASP A 54 -10.56 -13.41 -6.34
C ASP A 54 -10.38 -11.88 -6.43
N ASP A 55 -10.39 -11.19 -5.30
CA ASP A 55 -10.20 -9.73 -5.19
C ASP A 55 -8.80 -9.33 -4.67
N ILE A 56 -7.82 -10.24 -4.71
CA ILE A 56 -6.48 -9.96 -4.14
C ILE A 56 -5.79 -8.75 -4.80
N ASP A 57 -6.09 -8.48 -6.07
CA ASP A 57 -5.56 -7.32 -6.80
C ASP A 57 -5.99 -6.00 -6.15
N ALA A 58 -7.22 -5.93 -5.61
CA ALA A 58 -7.71 -4.74 -4.92
C ALA A 58 -6.96 -4.49 -3.60
N TYR A 59 -6.40 -5.52 -2.97
CA TYR A 59 -5.57 -5.37 -1.77
C TYR A 59 -4.17 -4.86 -2.07
N VAL A 60 -3.63 -5.10 -3.27
CA VAL A 60 -2.28 -4.65 -3.65
C VAL A 60 -2.29 -3.33 -4.44
N ASP A 61 -3.44 -2.90 -4.94
CA ASP A 61 -3.64 -1.57 -5.50
C ASP A 61 -3.83 -0.53 -4.36
N PRO A 62 -2.91 0.43 -4.17
CA PRO A 62 -3.05 1.45 -3.12
C PRO A 62 -4.29 2.33 -3.26
N VAL A 63 -4.91 2.40 -4.43
CA VAL A 63 -6.16 3.16 -4.64
C VAL A 63 -7.37 2.40 -4.10
N LEU A 64 -7.38 1.08 -4.22
CA LEU A 64 -8.51 0.22 -3.86
C LEU A 64 -8.37 -0.44 -2.48
N ALA A 65 -7.14 -0.62 -2.00
CA ALA A 65 -6.86 -1.37 -0.78
C ALA A 65 -7.62 -0.81 0.43
N PRO A 66 -8.14 -1.66 1.34
CA PRO A 66 -8.68 -1.18 2.61
C PRO A 66 -7.68 -0.33 3.40
N GLU A 67 -8.16 0.64 4.18
CA GLU A 67 -7.30 1.60 4.88
C GLU A 67 -6.34 0.92 5.86
N ASP A 68 -6.80 -0.12 6.56
CA ASP A 68 -6.01 -0.92 7.49
C ASP A 68 -4.90 -1.74 6.79
N PHE A 69 -5.05 -2.00 5.49
CA PHE A 69 -4.07 -2.71 4.68
C PHE A 69 -3.00 -1.79 4.08
N LEU A 70 -3.27 -0.48 4.00
CA LEU A 70 -2.32 0.51 3.46
C LEU A 70 -1.04 0.57 4.28
N ASP A 71 -1.10 0.45 5.60
CA ASP A 71 0.08 0.49 6.46
C ASP A 71 1.00 -0.72 6.22
N TRP A 72 0.41 -1.88 5.92
CA TRP A 72 1.16 -3.06 5.53
C TRP A 72 1.82 -2.89 4.16
N LEU A 73 1.11 -2.35 3.17
CA LEU A 73 1.68 -2.00 1.85
C LEU A 73 2.79 -0.95 1.95
N ALA A 74 2.64 0.02 2.85
CA ALA A 74 3.66 1.03 3.13
C ALA A 74 4.94 0.37 3.69
N GLY A 75 4.79 -0.58 4.60
CA GLY A 75 5.91 -1.39 5.10
C GLY A 75 6.64 -2.17 4.00
N TRP A 76 5.90 -2.72 3.03
CA TRP A 76 6.47 -3.41 1.86
C TRP A 76 7.23 -2.48 0.93
N THR A 77 6.68 -1.29 0.69
CA THR A 77 7.30 -0.29 -0.19
C THR A 77 8.39 0.52 0.51
N GLY A 78 8.49 0.48 1.85
CA GLY A 78 9.42 1.30 2.62
C GLY A 78 8.96 2.76 2.78
N VAL A 79 7.67 3.03 2.59
CA VAL A 79 7.06 4.34 2.84
C VAL A 79 6.69 4.43 4.32
N THR A 80 7.05 5.54 4.97
CA THR A 80 6.60 5.83 6.33
C THR A 80 5.35 6.71 6.25
N LEU A 81 4.23 6.20 6.74
CA LEU A 81 2.97 6.93 6.80
C LEU A 81 2.77 7.51 8.21
N ASP A 82 2.15 8.69 8.29
CA ASP A 82 1.65 9.27 9.53
C ASP A 82 0.13 9.05 9.60
N GLU A 83 -0.36 8.47 10.69
CA GLU A 83 -1.80 8.21 10.91
C GLU A 83 -2.65 9.49 10.88
N ARG A 84 -2.04 10.65 11.14
CA ARG A 84 -2.73 11.96 11.08
C ARG A 84 -2.97 12.44 9.66
N TRP A 85 -2.37 11.82 8.66
CA TRP A 85 -2.55 12.20 7.27
C TRP A 85 -3.88 11.69 6.70
N PRO A 86 -4.54 12.48 5.84
CA PRO A 86 -5.71 12.03 5.08
C PRO A 86 -5.41 10.72 4.36
N VAL A 87 -6.40 9.83 4.27
CA VAL A 87 -6.27 8.52 3.62
C VAL A 87 -5.80 8.68 2.18
N GLU A 88 -6.33 9.68 1.48
CA GLU A 88 -6.04 10.00 0.09
C GLU A 88 -4.55 10.31 -0.11
N LEU A 89 -3.94 11.06 0.82
CA LEU A 89 -2.51 11.35 0.80
C LEU A 89 -1.69 10.07 1.05
N ARG A 90 -2.09 9.26 2.04
CA ARG A 90 -1.43 7.99 2.32
C ARG A 90 -1.44 7.06 1.11
N ARG A 91 -2.60 6.91 0.45
CA ARG A 91 -2.75 6.14 -0.80
C ARG A 91 -1.84 6.66 -1.90
N ALA A 92 -1.82 7.97 -2.12
CA ALA A 92 -1.02 8.58 -3.17
C ALA A 92 0.49 8.41 -2.93
N LEU A 93 0.95 8.49 -1.67
CA LEU A 93 2.34 8.24 -1.30
C LEU A 93 2.77 6.79 -1.59
N VAL A 94 1.95 5.82 -1.22
CA VAL A 94 2.23 4.39 -1.50
C VAL A 94 2.21 4.12 -3.00
N ALA A 95 1.24 4.68 -3.74
CA ALA A 95 1.15 4.55 -5.19
C ALA A 95 2.37 5.15 -5.93
N ALA A 96 2.85 6.31 -5.48
CA ALA A 96 3.99 6.99 -6.09
C ALA A 96 5.35 6.39 -5.70
N ALA A 97 5.41 5.51 -4.69
CA ALA A 97 6.65 5.05 -4.07
C ALA A 97 7.66 4.50 -5.09
N VAL A 98 7.24 3.54 -5.92
CA VAL A 98 8.13 2.86 -6.88
C VAL A 98 8.67 3.84 -7.93
N VAL A 99 7.83 4.74 -8.46
CA VAL A 99 8.24 5.73 -9.45
C VAL A 99 9.23 6.72 -8.84
N ASN A 100 8.95 7.20 -7.62
CA ASN A 100 9.85 8.11 -6.91
C ASN A 100 11.20 7.45 -6.58
N TYR A 101 11.22 6.17 -6.23
CA TYR A 101 12.48 5.45 -6.01
C TYR A 101 13.33 5.29 -7.26
N ARG A 102 12.72 5.14 -8.45
CA ARG A 102 13.46 5.11 -9.72
C ARG A 102 14.17 6.43 -10.01
N GLY A 103 13.58 7.54 -9.60
CA GLY A 103 14.16 8.88 -9.75
C GLY A 103 14.94 9.36 -8.53
N ARG A 104 15.22 8.50 -7.55
CA ARG A 104 15.83 8.92 -6.27
C ARG A 104 17.15 9.64 -6.50
N GLY A 105 17.34 10.77 -5.81
CA GLY A 105 18.51 11.63 -5.97
C GLY A 105 18.42 12.61 -7.15
N THR A 106 17.29 12.65 -7.87
CA THR A 106 17.01 13.70 -8.87
C THR A 106 16.15 14.81 -8.28
N LEU A 107 16.33 16.03 -8.80
CA LEU A 107 15.49 17.17 -8.44
C LEU A 107 14.02 16.93 -8.79
N ALA A 108 13.75 16.25 -9.91
CA ALA A 108 12.40 15.92 -10.35
C ALA A 108 11.67 15.01 -9.34
N ALA A 109 12.31 13.94 -8.87
CA ALA A 109 11.69 13.04 -7.88
C ALA A 109 11.51 13.73 -6.52
N LEU A 110 12.47 14.54 -6.09
CA LEU A 110 12.36 15.29 -4.84
C LEU A 110 11.21 16.31 -4.91
N ARG A 111 11.09 17.04 -6.02
CA ARG A 111 9.97 17.96 -6.24
C ARG A 111 8.64 17.21 -6.23
N ALA A 112 8.51 16.11 -6.98
CA ALA A 112 7.29 15.32 -7.04
C ALA A 112 6.86 14.80 -5.64
N GLN A 113 7.82 14.35 -4.82
CA GLN A 113 7.55 13.92 -3.45
C GLN A 113 7.08 15.08 -2.56
N LEU A 114 7.69 16.26 -2.68
CA LEU A 114 7.30 17.45 -1.92
C LEU A 114 5.93 17.98 -2.33
N GLU A 115 5.64 18.05 -3.64
CA GLU A 115 4.32 18.44 -4.17
C GLU A 115 3.22 17.52 -3.66
N LEU A 116 3.52 16.23 -3.54
CA LEU A 116 2.56 15.25 -3.04
C LEU A 116 2.19 15.49 -1.58
N VAL A 117 3.18 15.79 -0.72
CA VAL A 117 2.97 15.98 0.73
C VAL A 117 2.45 17.38 1.06
N THR A 118 2.94 18.40 0.37
CA THR A 118 2.63 19.81 0.68
C THR A 118 1.48 20.38 -0.14
N GLY A 119 1.06 19.66 -1.18
CA GLY A 119 0.07 20.13 -2.15
C GLY A 119 0.70 20.95 -3.29
N PRO A 120 -0.12 21.36 -4.27
CA PRO A 120 0.35 22.14 -5.40
C PRO A 120 0.83 23.52 -4.94
N GLY A 121 2.11 23.84 -5.18
CA GLY A 121 2.72 25.10 -4.79
C GLY A 121 4.06 25.34 -5.49
N GLN A 122 4.58 26.57 -5.40
CA GLN A 122 5.93 26.87 -5.88
C GLN A 122 6.95 26.33 -4.88
N ILE A 123 7.61 25.23 -5.24
CA ILE A 123 8.70 24.65 -4.44
C ILE A 123 10.03 25.07 -5.05
N GLU A 124 10.73 25.94 -4.33
CA GLU A 124 12.12 26.31 -4.63
C GLU A 124 13.07 25.31 -3.95
N LEU A 125 13.92 24.67 -4.75
CA LEU A 125 14.95 23.74 -4.27
C LEU A 125 16.33 24.34 -4.55
N SER A 126 17.10 24.57 -3.49
CA SER A 126 18.49 25.04 -3.57
C SER A 126 19.41 24.01 -2.92
N ASP A 127 20.34 23.46 -3.71
CA ASP A 127 21.43 22.61 -3.23
C ASP A 127 22.77 23.20 -3.72
N ASN A 128 23.74 23.30 -2.81
CA ASN A 128 25.10 23.74 -3.11
C ASN A 128 25.83 22.71 -3.98
N GLY A 129 25.42 21.43 -3.94
CA GLY A 129 26.01 20.34 -4.73
C GLY A 129 27.46 20.02 -4.37
N GLY A 130 27.98 20.60 -3.27
CA GLY A 130 29.33 20.42 -2.79
C GLY A 130 29.42 19.31 -1.74
N VAL A 131 30.27 18.32 -1.98
CA VAL A 131 30.66 17.34 -0.97
C VAL A 131 32.07 17.71 -0.49
N ALA A 132 32.22 17.93 0.81
CA ALA A 132 33.52 18.13 1.45
C ALA A 132 33.81 16.94 2.36
N VAL A 133 35.01 16.37 2.21
CA VAL A 133 35.49 15.30 3.08
C VAL A 133 36.75 15.81 3.78
N SER A 134 36.83 15.64 5.10
CA SER A 134 38.01 15.99 5.89
C SER A 134 38.36 14.87 6.86
N THR A 135 39.65 14.64 7.00
CA THR A 135 40.23 13.74 8.01
C THR A 135 40.51 14.45 9.34
N THR A 136 40.23 15.75 9.42
CA THR A 136 40.32 16.57 10.64
C THR A 136 38.94 17.11 11.04
N PRO A 137 38.64 17.30 12.35
CA PRO A 137 37.28 17.56 12.84
C PRO A 137 36.65 18.90 12.41
N ALA A 138 37.39 19.80 11.75
CA ALA A 138 36.91 21.11 11.35
C ALA A 138 37.13 21.39 9.85
N PRO A 139 36.48 20.65 8.94
CA PRO A 139 36.39 21.10 7.56
C PRO A 139 35.68 22.45 7.50
N THR A 140 36.32 23.46 6.93
CA THR A 140 35.59 24.62 6.42
C THR A 140 34.72 24.16 5.27
N CYS A 141 33.40 24.31 5.39
CA CYS A 141 32.48 24.04 4.28
C CYS A 141 32.96 24.82 3.05
N PRO A 142 33.12 24.18 1.87
CA PRO A 142 33.37 24.93 0.64
C PRO A 142 32.21 25.91 0.47
N GLY A 143 32.55 27.18 0.23
CA GLY A 143 31.54 28.23 -0.01
C GLY A 143 30.59 27.86 -1.14
N PRO A 144 29.49 28.62 -1.33
CA PRO A 144 28.52 28.35 -2.39
C PRO A 144 29.21 28.06 -3.72
N ALA A 145 29.00 26.84 -4.25
CA ALA A 145 29.40 26.54 -5.60
C ALA A 145 28.76 27.58 -6.53
N PRO A 146 29.50 28.19 -7.47
CA PRO A 146 28.92 29.13 -8.39
C PRO A 146 27.77 28.45 -9.16
N PRO A 147 26.68 29.19 -9.47
CA PRO A 147 25.55 28.60 -10.18
C PRO A 147 26.07 27.99 -11.48
N ARG A 148 25.90 26.67 -11.64
CA ARG A 148 26.23 26.00 -12.90
C ARG A 148 25.22 26.51 -13.92
N SER A 149 25.68 27.37 -14.83
CA SER A 149 24.94 27.72 -16.03
C SER A 149 24.65 26.43 -16.80
N SER A 150 23.38 26.05 -16.89
CA SER A 150 22.92 24.96 -17.74
C SER A 150 23.25 25.28 -19.20
N CYS A 151 24.13 24.50 -19.82
CA CYS A 151 24.17 24.37 -21.27
C CYS A 151 23.25 23.20 -21.68
N GLY A 152 22.35 23.45 -22.63
CA GLY A 152 21.64 22.44 -23.42
C GLY A 152 20.30 22.03 -22.88
#